data_AF-A0A191HWU9-F1
#
_entry.id   AF-A0A191HWU9-F1
#
_cell.length_a   1.000
_cell.length_b   1.000
_cell.length_c   1.000
_cell.angle_alpha   90.00
_cell.angle_beta   90.00
_cell.angle_gamma   90.00
#
_symmetry.space_group_name_H-M   'P 1'
#
loop_
_entity.id
_entity.type
_entity.pdbx_description
1 polymer ?
#
loop_
_entity_poly.entity_id
_entity_poly.type
_entity_poly.pdbx_seq_one_letter_code
_entity_poly.pdbx_strand_id
1 'polypeptide(L)'
;MINKILKPLPFKSRFKYSLAFRSIGKLFAVAVAIFSVGILITFSFIVATMFTKAVDDTFQGSNFNYEVTYNQKVNKDKVILKAGEEPITKSNLKPVLLTRGSEERIIEVPDIETQTKKQFITGILPEGELLVLKNSKGEPLNGYLKEGLVINEMYQMLYDIKIGDALSFVVEVNDNTEIIEIPVVGINA
;
A
#
# COMPACT_ATOMS: atom_id res chain seq x y z
N MET A 1 46.72 5.65 -42.23
CA MET A 1 46.92 4.23 -42.62
C MET A 1 46.68 4.00 -44.11
N ILE A 2 45.53 4.43 -44.65
CA ILE A 2 45.16 4.27 -46.08
C ILE A 2 46.19 4.89 -47.05
N ASN A 3 46.76 6.06 -46.71
CA ASN A 3 47.76 6.72 -47.55
C ASN A 3 49.11 5.95 -47.66
N LYS A 4 49.43 5.09 -46.67
CA LYS A 4 50.61 4.20 -46.74
C LYS A 4 50.34 3.01 -47.68
N ILE A 5 49.13 2.48 -47.67
CA ILE A 5 48.70 1.33 -48.49
C ILE A 5 48.54 1.75 -49.97
N LEU A 6 48.04 2.96 -50.22
CA LEU A 6 47.83 3.48 -51.57
C LEU A 6 49.10 4.03 -52.23
N LYS A 7 50.21 4.17 -51.49
CA LYS A 7 51.47 4.79 -51.97
C LYS A 7 52.02 4.27 -53.31
N PRO A 8 51.98 2.95 -53.63
CA PRO A 8 52.52 2.43 -54.89
C PRO A 8 51.63 2.68 -56.12
N LEU A 9 50.42 3.21 -55.96
CA LEU A 9 49.49 3.44 -57.07
C LEU A 9 49.72 4.80 -57.76
N PRO A 10 49.39 4.93 -59.06
CA PRO A 10 49.44 6.21 -59.76
C PRO A 10 48.48 7.22 -59.13
N PHE A 11 48.83 8.51 -59.22
CA PHE A 11 48.13 9.62 -58.54
C PHE A 11 46.60 9.59 -58.75
N LYS A 12 46.14 9.38 -59.98
CA LYS A 12 44.70 9.32 -60.32
C LYS A 12 43.96 8.24 -59.54
N SER A 13 44.57 7.06 -59.39
CA SER A 13 44.00 5.94 -58.63
C SER A 13 44.01 6.24 -57.13
N ARG A 14 45.12 6.78 -56.59
CA ARG A 14 45.21 7.18 -55.17
C ARG A 14 44.14 8.20 -54.80
N PHE A 15 43.95 9.21 -55.66
CA PHE A 15 42.94 10.24 -55.48
C PHE A 15 41.53 9.64 -55.48
N LYS A 16 41.20 8.76 -56.44
CA LYS A 16 39.90 8.08 -56.52
C LYS A 16 39.60 7.25 -55.27
N TYR A 17 40.56 6.45 -54.81
CA TYR A 17 40.37 5.64 -53.60
C TYR A 17 40.34 6.49 -52.32
N SER A 18 41.18 7.52 -52.22
CA SER A 18 41.15 8.44 -51.08
C SER A 18 39.81 9.18 -50.97
N LEU A 19 39.19 9.53 -52.11
CA LEU A 19 37.83 10.08 -52.15
C LEU A 19 36.79 9.05 -51.69
N ALA A 20 36.87 7.82 -52.21
CA ALA A 20 35.95 6.73 -51.84
C ALA A 20 36.02 6.38 -50.34
N PHE A 21 37.21 6.39 -49.74
CA PHE A 21 37.41 6.07 -48.33
C PHE A 21 37.29 7.27 -47.38
N ARG A 22 37.05 8.48 -47.90
CA ARG A 22 37.00 9.72 -47.09
C ARG A 22 35.92 9.68 -46.01
N SER A 23 34.80 9.00 -46.26
CA SER A 23 33.64 8.94 -45.36
C SER A 23 33.30 7.54 -44.84
N ILE A 24 34.09 6.50 -45.20
CA ILE A 24 33.76 5.10 -44.88
C ILE A 24 33.62 4.85 -43.38
N GLY A 25 34.46 5.50 -42.55
CA GLY A 25 34.40 5.37 -41.10
C GLY A 25 33.13 5.98 -40.49
N LYS A 26 32.66 7.10 -41.05
CA LYS A 26 31.38 7.71 -40.63
C LYS A 26 30.20 6.84 -41.01
N LEU A 27 30.23 6.26 -42.21
CA LEU A 27 29.19 5.37 -42.70
C LEU A 27 29.13 4.08 -41.86
N PHE A 28 30.29 3.51 -41.52
CA PHE A 28 30.38 2.37 -40.62
C PHE A 28 29.84 2.68 -39.22
N ALA A 29 30.19 3.83 -38.64
CA ALA A 29 29.68 4.25 -37.34
C ALA A 29 28.15 4.38 -37.32
N VAL A 30 27.56 4.97 -38.37
CA VAL A 30 26.10 5.08 -38.52
C VAL A 30 25.45 3.69 -38.65
N ALA A 31 26.05 2.77 -39.40
CA ALA A 31 25.54 1.41 -39.54
C ALA A 31 25.51 0.65 -38.20
N VAL A 32 26.59 0.75 -37.41
CA VAL A 32 26.66 0.14 -36.07
C VAL A 32 25.63 0.76 -35.12
N ALA A 33 25.42 2.08 -35.20
CA ALA A 33 24.42 2.76 -34.38
C ALA A 33 22.99 2.26 -34.70
N ILE A 34 22.62 2.20 -35.98
CA ILE A 34 21.30 1.71 -36.41
C ILE A 34 21.10 0.25 -35.98
N PHE A 35 22.12 -0.59 -36.16
CA PHE A 35 22.09 -1.99 -35.74
C PHE A 35 21.88 -2.13 -34.23
N SER A 36 22.62 -1.35 -33.43
CA SER A 36 22.52 -1.35 -31.97
C SER A 36 21.14 -0.91 -31.48
N VAL A 37 20.57 0.12 -32.11
CA VAL A 37 19.20 0.60 -31.80
C VAL A 37 18.17 -0.49 -32.09
N GLY A 38 18.28 -1.21 -33.21
CA GLY A 38 17.37 -2.31 -33.54
C GLY A 38 17.40 -3.44 -32.51
N ILE A 39 18.59 -3.82 -32.05
CA ILE A 39 18.75 -4.81 -30.98
C ILE A 39 18.11 -4.30 -29.69
N LEU A 40 18.36 -3.05 -29.31
CA LEU A 40 17.85 -2.47 -28.07
C LEU A 40 16.32 -2.43 -28.02
N ILE A 41 15.68 -2.03 -29.12
CA ILE A 41 14.21 -2.01 -29.23
C ILE A 41 13.66 -3.43 -29.07
N THR A 42 14.24 -4.40 -29.79
CA THR A 42 13.80 -5.80 -29.74
C THR A 42 13.97 -6.38 -28.33
N PHE A 43 15.10 -6.10 -27.68
CA PHE A 43 15.37 -6.52 -26.30
C PHE A 43 14.38 -5.92 -25.31
N SER A 44 14.03 -4.64 -25.47
CA SER A 44 13.04 -3.96 -24.62
C SER A 44 11.67 -4.64 -24.69
N PHE A 45 11.23 -5.05 -25.89
CA PHE A 45 9.98 -5.80 -26.05
C PHE A 45 10.04 -7.17 -25.37
N ILE A 46 11.14 -7.90 -25.54
CA ILE A 46 11.32 -9.21 -24.89
C ILE A 46 11.25 -9.07 -23.37
N VAL A 47 11.97 -8.11 -22.79
CA VAL A 47 11.96 -7.88 -21.34
C VAL A 47 10.57 -7.49 -20.85
N ALA A 48 9.85 -6.61 -21.56
CA ALA A 48 8.50 -6.22 -21.21
C ALA A 48 7.55 -7.44 -21.20
N THR A 49 7.60 -8.27 -22.25
CA THR A 49 6.77 -9.48 -22.33
C THR A 49 7.14 -10.50 -21.26
N MET A 50 8.43 -10.67 -20.97
CA MET A 50 8.88 -11.55 -19.88
C MET A 50 8.41 -11.05 -18.51
N PHE A 51 8.43 -9.74 -18.29
CA PHE A 51 7.95 -9.15 -17.04
C PHE A 51 6.45 -9.34 -16.89
N THR A 52 5.65 -9.05 -17.93
CA THR A 52 4.21 -9.32 -17.93
C THR A 52 3.93 -10.78 -17.66
N LYS A 53 4.64 -11.70 -18.33
CA LYS A 53 4.47 -13.13 -18.11
C LYS A 53 4.89 -13.56 -16.70
N ALA A 54 5.98 -13.03 -16.15
CA ALA A 54 6.41 -13.34 -14.80
C ALA A 54 5.38 -12.87 -13.76
N VAL A 55 4.79 -11.69 -13.97
CA VAL A 55 3.67 -11.21 -13.14
C VAL A 55 2.47 -12.13 -13.34
N ASP A 56 2.04 -12.41 -14.56
CA ASP A 56 0.88 -13.28 -14.79
C ASP A 56 1.10 -14.68 -14.20
N ASP A 57 2.27 -15.30 -14.36
CA ASP A 57 2.59 -16.63 -13.82
C ASP A 57 2.70 -16.61 -12.29
N THR A 58 3.20 -15.52 -11.69
CA THR A 58 3.29 -15.38 -10.22
C THR A 58 1.92 -15.14 -9.60
N PHE A 59 1.01 -14.47 -10.33
CA PHE A 59 -0.29 -14.04 -9.81
C PHE A 59 -1.46 -14.90 -10.35
N GLN A 60 -1.24 -15.81 -11.31
CA GLN A 60 -2.25 -16.74 -11.84
C GLN A 60 -2.66 -17.74 -10.75
N GLY A 61 -3.94 -17.69 -10.38
CA GLY A 61 -4.52 -18.56 -9.35
C GLY A 61 -4.40 -18.01 -7.92
N SER A 62 -3.78 -16.86 -7.74
CA SER A 62 -3.75 -16.19 -6.43
C SER A 62 -5.08 -15.46 -6.20
N ASN A 63 -5.93 -16.04 -5.34
CA ASN A 63 -6.99 -15.27 -4.68
C ASN A 63 -6.32 -14.35 -3.67
N PHE A 64 -6.00 -13.12 -4.08
CA PHE A 64 -5.53 -12.12 -3.15
C PHE A 64 -6.70 -11.77 -2.23
N ASN A 65 -6.67 -12.30 -1.01
CA ASN A 65 -7.44 -11.72 0.07
C ASN A 65 -6.77 -10.38 0.38
N TYR A 66 -7.37 -9.27 -0.05
CA TYR A 66 -6.85 -7.93 0.16
C TYR A 66 -7.71 -7.18 1.17
N GLU A 67 -7.03 -6.52 2.10
CA GLU A 67 -7.63 -5.61 3.06
C GLU A 67 -8.04 -4.33 2.32
N VAL A 68 -9.34 -4.11 2.13
CA VAL A 68 -9.84 -2.85 1.53
C VAL A 68 -10.22 -1.90 2.64
N THR A 69 -9.43 -0.83 2.79
CA THR A 69 -9.83 0.29 3.65
C THR A 69 -10.85 1.16 2.91
N TYR A 70 -12.09 1.18 3.39
CA TYR A 70 -13.11 2.12 2.94
C TYR A 70 -13.09 3.38 3.82
N ASN A 71 -12.80 4.52 3.20
CA ASN A 71 -12.78 5.83 3.87
C ASN A 71 -14.17 6.49 4.00
N GLN A 72 -15.25 5.71 3.87
CA GLN A 72 -16.63 6.19 3.92
C GLN A 72 -17.49 5.28 4.80
N LYS A 73 -18.62 5.80 5.32
CA LYS A 73 -19.61 5.00 6.06
C LYS A 73 -20.09 3.87 5.15
N VAL A 74 -19.56 2.66 5.36
CA VAL A 74 -19.93 1.46 4.59
C VAL A 74 -21.29 1.00 5.09
N ASN A 75 -22.32 1.19 4.27
CA ASN A 75 -23.58 0.49 4.48
C ASN A 75 -23.40 -0.95 4.00
N LYS A 76 -23.47 -1.93 4.92
CA LYS A 76 -23.32 -3.37 4.63
C LYS A 76 -24.24 -3.84 3.50
N ASP A 77 -25.39 -3.21 3.32
CA ASP A 77 -26.40 -3.59 2.32
C ASP A 77 -26.13 -2.97 0.93
N LYS A 78 -25.20 -2.02 0.83
CA LYS A 78 -24.85 -1.33 -0.43
C LYS A 78 -23.47 -1.66 -0.97
N VAL A 79 -22.61 -2.31 -0.18
CA VAL A 79 -21.27 -2.69 -0.61
C VAL A 79 -21.29 -4.14 -1.06
N ILE A 80 -21.18 -4.32 -2.38
CA ILE A 80 -20.95 -5.63 -2.98
C ILE A 80 -19.49 -5.99 -2.74
N LEU A 81 -19.24 -6.77 -1.70
CA LEU A 81 -17.92 -7.36 -1.44
C LEU A 81 -17.66 -8.44 -2.48
N LYS A 82 -16.47 -8.43 -3.10
CA LYS A 82 -16.02 -9.55 -3.93
C LYS A 82 -15.62 -10.72 -3.04
N ALA A 83 -15.66 -11.94 -3.59
CA ALA A 83 -15.21 -13.12 -2.88
C ALA A 83 -13.74 -12.97 -2.43
N GLY A 84 -13.47 -13.16 -1.14
CA GLY A 84 -12.13 -12.98 -0.54
C GLY A 84 -11.82 -11.58 -0.02
N GLU A 85 -12.73 -10.61 -0.15
CA GLU A 85 -12.53 -9.26 0.41
C GLU A 85 -12.86 -9.21 1.90
N GLU A 86 -11.91 -8.71 2.70
CA GLU A 86 -12.17 -8.32 4.10
C GLU A 86 -12.25 -6.79 4.19
N PRO A 87 -13.46 -6.22 4.35
CA PRO A 87 -13.63 -4.78 4.43
C PRO A 87 -13.15 -4.26 5.78
N ILE A 88 -12.46 -3.13 5.74
CA ILE A 88 -12.12 -2.36 6.94
C ILE A 88 -12.70 -0.96 6.83
N THR A 89 -13.33 -0.49 7.90
CA THR A 89 -13.80 0.88 8.03
C THR A 89 -12.92 1.66 9.00
N LYS A 90 -12.72 2.95 8.74
CA LYS A 90 -12.00 3.85 9.65
C LYS A 90 -12.86 5.06 9.95
N SER A 91 -13.02 5.37 11.22
CA SER A 91 -13.73 6.56 11.70
C SER A 91 -12.88 7.32 12.70
N ASN A 92 -12.87 8.65 12.60
CA ASN A 92 -12.20 9.53 13.56
C ASN A 92 -13.18 9.89 14.67
N LEU A 93 -13.39 8.95 15.59
CA LEU A 93 -14.23 9.13 16.78
C LEU A 93 -13.34 9.22 18.01
N LYS A 94 -13.65 10.18 18.88
CA LYS A 94 -12.98 10.35 20.17
C LYS A 94 -13.97 9.93 21.26
N PRO A 95 -13.59 9.04 22.19
CA PRO A 95 -14.45 8.76 23.33
C PRO A 95 -14.50 9.98 24.24
N VAL A 96 -15.66 10.22 24.85
CA VAL A 96 -15.93 11.35 25.74
C VAL A 96 -16.00 10.93 27.20
N LEU A 97 -16.40 9.69 27.48
CA LEU A 97 -16.58 9.15 28.82
C LEU A 97 -16.02 7.72 28.90
N LEU A 98 -15.48 7.41 30.07
CA LEU A 98 -15.10 6.08 30.54
C LEU A 98 -16.03 5.70 31.68
N THR A 99 -16.72 4.58 31.57
CA THR A 99 -17.57 4.01 32.61
C THR A 99 -16.90 2.79 33.21
N ARG A 100 -16.71 2.76 34.54
CA ARG A 100 -16.21 1.60 35.28
C ARG A 100 -17.21 1.24 36.39
N GLY A 101 -18.06 0.25 36.12
CA GLY A 101 -19.16 -0.07 37.03
C GLY A 101 -20.14 1.11 37.14
N SER A 102 -20.20 1.76 38.30
CA SER A 102 -21.02 2.97 38.52
C SER A 102 -20.22 4.28 38.47
N GLU A 103 -18.91 4.22 38.25
CA GLU A 103 -18.06 5.41 38.17
C GLU A 103 -17.95 5.88 36.73
N GLU A 104 -18.18 7.17 36.49
CA GLU A 104 -17.98 7.82 35.21
C GLU A 104 -16.79 8.79 35.29
N ARG A 105 -15.93 8.74 34.28
CA ARG A 105 -14.77 9.62 34.15
C ARG A 105 -14.73 10.22 32.74
N ILE A 106 -14.59 11.54 32.68
CA ILE A 106 -14.37 12.24 31.41
C ILE A 106 -12.97 11.88 30.88
N ILE A 107 -12.90 11.48 29.61
CA ILE A 107 -11.63 11.27 28.93
C ILE A 107 -11.20 12.62 28.35
N GLU A 108 -10.34 13.32 29.08
CA GLU A 108 -9.66 14.50 28.55
C GLU A 108 -8.62 14.03 27.52
N VAL A 109 -9.02 14.04 26.25
CA VAL A 109 -8.05 13.92 25.16
C VAL A 109 -7.32 15.26 25.08
N PRO A 110 -6.01 15.33 25.42
CA PRO A 110 -5.29 16.59 25.36
C PRO A 110 -5.42 17.16 23.96
N ASP A 111 -5.82 18.43 23.87
CA ASP A 111 -5.91 19.16 22.61
C ASP A 111 -4.48 19.52 22.20
N ILE A 112 -3.75 18.53 21.71
CA ILE A 112 -2.39 18.74 21.24
C ILE A 112 -2.52 19.42 19.88
N GLU A 113 -2.38 20.74 19.85
CA GLU A 113 -2.30 21.61 18.65
C GLU A 113 -1.26 21.15 17.60
N THR A 114 -0.50 20.08 17.85
CA THR A 114 0.37 19.44 16.86
C THR A 114 -0.35 18.31 16.12
N GLN A 115 -0.66 18.59 14.86
CA GLN A 115 -1.23 17.81 13.74
C GLN A 115 -0.93 16.29 13.57
N THR A 116 -0.68 15.47 14.60
CA THR A 116 -0.08 14.14 14.38
C THR A 116 -0.66 12.94 15.13
N LYS A 117 -1.63 13.09 16.04
CA LYS A 117 -2.26 11.92 16.69
C LYS A 117 -3.77 11.91 16.55
N LYS A 118 -4.25 11.61 15.34
CA LYS A 118 -5.66 11.27 15.12
C LYS A 118 -5.94 9.91 15.74
N GLN A 119 -6.91 9.85 16.65
CA GLN A 119 -7.43 8.58 17.19
C GLN A 119 -8.44 8.03 16.18
N PHE A 120 -8.34 6.75 15.86
CA PHE A 120 -9.22 6.11 14.89
C PHE A 120 -9.87 4.88 15.52
N ILE A 121 -11.17 4.75 15.31
CA ILE A 121 -11.87 3.48 15.46
C ILE A 121 -11.82 2.77 14.12
N THR A 122 -11.35 1.52 14.15
CA THR A 122 -11.27 0.68 12.97
C THR A 122 -12.29 -0.45 13.10
N GLY A 123 -13.23 -0.53 12.17
CA GLY A 123 -14.18 -1.64 12.11
C GLY A 123 -13.61 -2.74 11.24
N ILE A 124 -13.49 -3.95 11.80
CA ILE A 124 -12.96 -5.14 11.12
C ILE A 124 -13.92 -6.31 11.30
N LEU A 125 -13.82 -7.32 10.44
CA LEU A 125 -14.61 -8.55 10.58
C LEU A 125 -14.06 -9.41 11.73
N PRO A 126 -14.90 -9.82 12.71
CA PRO A 126 -14.48 -10.71 13.79
C PRO A 126 -13.98 -12.08 13.31
N GLU A 127 -14.47 -12.51 12.15
CA GLU A 127 -14.10 -13.76 11.48
C GLU A 127 -13.08 -13.55 10.35
N GLY A 128 -12.49 -12.35 10.24
CA GLY A 128 -11.44 -12.07 9.27
C GLY A 128 -10.14 -12.82 9.58
N GLU A 129 -9.46 -13.30 8.54
CA GLU A 129 -8.20 -14.02 8.59
C GLU A 129 -6.99 -13.11 8.31
N LEU A 130 -7.19 -11.92 7.74
CA LEU A 130 -6.09 -11.02 7.35
C LEU A 130 -5.53 -10.21 8.53
N LEU A 131 -6.40 -9.55 9.28
CA LEU A 131 -6.00 -8.73 10.42
C LEU A 131 -6.26 -9.46 11.73
N VAL A 132 -5.25 -10.11 12.28
CA VAL A 132 -5.36 -10.83 13.56
C VAL A 132 -4.86 -9.96 14.72
N LEU A 133 -5.78 -9.51 15.55
CA LEU A 133 -5.51 -8.85 16.83
C LEU A 133 -5.08 -9.89 17.86
N LYS A 134 -4.06 -9.56 18.67
CA LYS A 134 -3.52 -10.47 19.68
C LYS A 134 -3.24 -9.74 20.99
N ASN A 135 -3.44 -10.43 22.10
CA ASN A 135 -2.98 -9.92 23.38
C ASN A 135 -1.47 -10.14 23.55
N SER A 136 -0.91 -9.66 24.67
CA SER A 136 0.51 -9.80 25.02
C SER A 136 0.99 -11.25 25.18
N LYS A 137 0.07 -12.23 25.29
CA LYS A 137 0.36 -13.67 25.32
C LYS A 137 0.30 -14.32 23.92
N GLY A 138 -0.05 -13.55 22.88
CA GLY A 138 -0.23 -14.03 21.52
C GLY A 138 -1.59 -14.70 21.25
N GLU A 139 -2.53 -14.63 22.19
CA GLU A 139 -3.87 -15.21 22.03
C GLU A 139 -4.74 -14.30 21.13
N PRO A 140 -5.52 -14.87 20.19
CA PRO A 140 -6.30 -14.09 19.23
C PRO A 140 -7.47 -13.36 19.91
N LEU A 141 -7.72 -12.12 19.48
CA LEU A 141 -8.75 -11.24 20.05
C LEU A 141 -9.94 -10.98 19.12
N ASN A 142 -9.86 -11.33 17.83
CA ASN A 142 -10.89 -10.97 16.83
C ASN A 142 -12.30 -11.46 17.21
N GLY A 143 -12.43 -12.64 17.81
CA GLY A 143 -13.72 -13.20 18.22
C GLY A 143 -14.47 -12.31 19.22
N TYR A 144 -13.75 -11.58 20.08
CA TYR A 144 -14.35 -10.70 21.08
C TYR A 144 -14.92 -9.41 20.47
N LEU A 145 -14.55 -9.05 19.23
CA LEU A 145 -15.06 -7.84 18.56
C LEU A 145 -16.57 -7.86 18.30
N LYS A 146 -17.24 -9.02 18.43
CA LYS A 146 -18.71 -9.11 18.41
C LYS A 146 -19.35 -8.49 19.65
N GLU A 147 -18.61 -8.43 20.74
CA GLU A 147 -19.09 -8.03 22.07
C GLU A 147 -18.60 -6.64 22.47
N GLY A 148 -17.61 -6.08 21.78
CA GLY A 148 -17.12 -4.74 22.10
C GLY A 148 -15.87 -4.31 21.34
N LEU A 149 -15.12 -3.40 21.97
CA LEU A 149 -13.93 -2.76 21.42
C LEU A 149 -12.65 -3.39 21.95
N VAL A 150 -11.67 -3.58 21.07
CA VAL A 150 -10.29 -3.86 21.46
C VAL A 150 -9.47 -2.57 21.33
N ILE A 151 -8.76 -2.20 22.40
CA ILE A 151 -7.87 -1.03 22.43
C ILE A 151 -6.41 -1.46 22.36
N ASN A 152 -5.50 -0.57 21.98
CA ASN A 152 -4.07 -0.89 22.05
C ASN A 152 -3.49 -0.61 23.45
N GLU A 153 -2.36 -1.25 23.78
CA GLU A 153 -1.67 -1.07 25.07
C GLU A 153 -1.34 0.39 25.37
N MET A 154 -0.97 1.18 24.36
CA MET A 154 -0.68 2.60 24.55
C MET A 154 -1.91 3.38 25.06
N TYR A 155 -3.10 3.10 24.51
CA TYR A 155 -4.35 3.73 24.89
C TYR A 155 -4.76 3.32 26.30
N GLN A 156 -4.58 2.03 26.62
CA GLN A 156 -4.77 1.49 27.96
C GLN A 156 -3.89 2.23 28.98
N MET A 157 -2.59 2.36 28.71
CA MET A 157 -1.64 3.02 29.62
C MET A 157 -1.94 4.53 29.79
N LEU A 158 -2.27 5.22 28.70
CA LEU A 158 -2.47 6.67 28.73
C LEU A 158 -3.70 7.08 29.55
N TYR A 159 -4.76 6.27 29.50
CA TYR A 159 -6.05 6.60 30.10
C TYR A 159 -6.45 5.70 31.28
N ASP A 160 -5.59 4.75 31.68
CA ASP A 160 -5.85 3.74 32.70
C ASP A 160 -7.14 2.93 32.44
N ILE A 161 -7.33 2.51 31.19
CA ILE A 161 -8.51 1.74 30.77
C ILE A 161 -8.27 0.25 31.02
N LYS A 162 -9.28 -0.47 31.50
CA LYS A 162 -9.22 -1.92 31.78
C LYS A 162 -10.26 -2.68 30.96
N ILE A 163 -10.01 -3.96 30.76
CA ILE A 163 -11.01 -4.86 30.17
C ILE A 163 -12.24 -4.87 31.11
N GLY A 164 -13.42 -4.69 30.52
CA GLY A 164 -14.70 -4.54 31.22
C GLY A 164 -15.13 -3.09 31.45
N ASP A 165 -14.24 -2.10 31.28
CA ASP A 165 -14.65 -0.70 31.24
C ASP A 165 -15.44 -0.43 29.94
N ALA A 166 -16.32 0.57 29.94
CA ALA A 166 -17.04 0.98 28.75
C ALA A 166 -16.62 2.39 28.29
N LEU A 167 -16.52 2.57 26.97
CA LEU A 167 -16.18 3.83 26.34
C LEU A 167 -17.39 4.39 25.61
N SER A 168 -17.73 5.64 25.91
CA SER A 168 -18.86 6.33 25.27
C SER A 168 -18.36 7.28 24.19
N PHE A 169 -18.97 7.19 23.01
CA PHE A 169 -18.62 7.96 21.82
C PHE A 169 -19.80 8.81 21.38
N VAL A 170 -19.52 10.04 20.98
CA VAL A 170 -20.52 10.93 20.38
C VAL A 170 -20.53 10.69 18.86
N VAL A 171 -21.69 10.33 18.31
CA VAL A 171 -21.86 10.02 16.90
C VAL A 171 -23.01 10.85 16.33
N GLU A 172 -22.81 11.45 15.16
CA GLU A 172 -23.85 12.13 14.42
C GLU A 172 -24.56 11.17 13.45
N VAL A 173 -25.87 11.01 13.67
CA VAL A 173 -26.78 10.19 12.88
C VAL A 173 -27.96 11.05 12.44
N ASN A 174 -28.06 11.35 11.14
CA ASN A 174 -29.19 12.09 10.55
C ASN A 174 -29.54 13.40 11.29
N ASP A 175 -28.54 14.26 11.49
CA ASP A 175 -28.64 15.55 12.22
C ASP A 175 -28.95 15.46 13.72
N ASN A 176 -28.99 14.24 14.29
CA ASN A 176 -29.06 14.02 15.73
C ASN A 176 -27.72 13.53 16.28
N THR A 177 -27.41 13.99 17.49
CA THR A 177 -26.24 13.55 18.26
C THR A 177 -26.64 12.41 19.18
N GLU A 178 -26.06 11.24 18.97
CA GLU A 178 -26.27 10.05 19.81
C GLU A 178 -24.98 9.71 20.58
N ILE A 179 -25.14 9.19 21.79
CA ILE A 179 -24.02 8.66 22.58
C ILE A 179 -24.12 7.13 22.52
N ILE A 180 -23.05 6.51 22.02
CA ILE A 180 -22.94 5.05 21.92
C ILE A 180 -21.90 4.59 22.92
N GLU A 181 -22.29 3.69 23.81
CA GLU A 181 -21.40 3.06 24.79
C GLU A 181 -20.97 1.67 24.29
N ILE A 182 -19.65 1.41 24.33
CA ILE A 182 -19.06 0.15 23.85
C ILE A 182 -18.10 -0.38 24.91
N PRO A 183 -18.26 -1.63 25.38
CA PRO A 183 -17.37 -2.21 26.37
C PRO A 183 -16.00 -2.55 25.77
N VAL A 184 -14.95 -2.41 26.56
CA VAL A 184 -13.59 -2.82 26.22
C VAL A 184 -13.45 -4.31 26.54
N VAL A 185 -13.29 -5.11 25.50
CA VAL A 185 -13.25 -6.58 25.59
C VAL A 185 -11.85 -7.15 25.47
N GLY A 186 -10.87 -6.33 25.07
CA GLY A 186 -9.49 -6.77 24.93
C GLY A 186 -8.49 -5.64 24.79
N ILE A 187 -7.22 -5.97 25.02
CA ILE A 187 -6.08 -5.09 24.84
C ILE A 187 -5.12 -5.76 23.85
N ASN A 188 -4.90 -5.11 22.71
CA ASN A 188 -3.99 -5.55 21.68
C ASN A 188 -2.57 -5.08 21.97
N ALA A 189 -1.63 -6.04 21.97
CA ALA A 189 -0.19 -5.83 22.10
C ALA A 189 0.50 -5.67 20.75
#